data_AF-A0A8S9ZXV3-F1
#
_entry.id   AF-A0A8S9ZXV3-F1
#
_cell.length_a   1.000
_cell.length_b   1.000
_cell.length_c   1.000
_cell.angle_alpha   90.00
_cell.angle_beta   90.00
_cell.angle_gamma   90.00
#
_symmetry.space_group_name_H-M   'P 1'
#
loop_
_entity.id
_entity.type
_entity.pdbx_description
1 polymer ?
#
loop_
_entity_poly.entity_id
_entity_poly.type
_entity_poly.pdbx_seq_one_letter_code
_entity_poly.pdbx_strand_id
1 'polypeptide(L)'
;MGKLLTLPQIQYVNNKPYHLMQQTECKGGKIYEINDVQDIDECKAACLSKNCQAVNLYQIGEFQFKCEIMAYVRGYYPAQGAAYTN
;
A
#
# COMPACT_ATOMS: atom_id res chain seq x y z
N MET A 1 -11.02 -6.74 -14.87
CA MET A 1 -10.21 -7.30 -13.76
C MET A 1 -9.38 -6.17 -13.17
N GLY A 2 -9.48 -5.89 -11.87
CA GLY A 2 -8.80 -4.74 -11.25
C GLY A 2 -7.29 -4.95 -11.16
N LYS A 3 -6.49 -3.94 -11.53
CA LYS A 3 -5.02 -3.98 -11.59
C LYS A 3 -4.36 -4.35 -10.24
N LEU A 4 -5.04 -4.09 -9.12
CA LEU A 4 -4.60 -4.55 -7.80
C LEU A 4 -4.42 -6.08 -7.75
N LEU A 5 -5.33 -6.84 -8.36
CA LEU A 5 -5.32 -8.31 -8.33
C LEU A 5 -4.18 -8.91 -9.16
N THR A 6 -3.52 -8.12 -10.00
CA THR A 6 -2.40 -8.54 -10.84
C THR A 6 -1.04 -8.18 -10.26
N LEU A 7 -0.99 -7.45 -9.13
CA LEU A 7 0.27 -7.13 -8.47
C LEU A 7 0.89 -8.39 -7.86
N PRO A 8 2.22 -8.56 -7.94
CA PRO A 8 2.90 -9.69 -7.32
C PRO A 8 2.64 -9.72 -5.81
N GLN A 9 2.47 -10.95 -5.26
CA GLN A 9 2.28 -11.16 -3.83
C GLN A 9 3.49 -10.70 -3.00
N ILE A 10 4.70 -10.77 -3.56
CA ILE A 10 5.93 -10.28 -2.93
C ILE A 10 6.60 -9.34 -3.92
N GLN A 11 6.95 -8.15 -3.44
CA GLN A 11 7.62 -7.13 -4.22
C GLN A 11 8.84 -6.66 -3.46
N TYR A 12 9.95 -6.37 -4.14
CA TYR A 12 11.19 -5.98 -3.49
C TYR A 12 11.51 -4.51 -3.80
N VAL A 13 11.82 -3.73 -2.76
CA VAL A 13 12.39 -2.38 -2.91
C VAL A 13 13.63 -2.28 -2.05
N ASN A 14 14.77 -1.95 -2.67
CA ASN A 14 16.08 -1.90 -2.01
C ASN A 14 16.37 -3.16 -1.19
N ASN A 15 16.14 -4.34 -1.79
CA ASN A 15 16.28 -5.67 -1.17
C ASN A 15 15.38 -5.93 0.06
N LYS A 16 14.43 -5.05 0.37
CA LYS A 16 13.41 -5.30 1.39
C LYS A 16 12.16 -5.91 0.74
N PRO A 17 11.69 -7.08 1.21
CA PRO A 17 10.43 -7.65 0.74
C PRO A 17 9.26 -6.83 1.30
N TYR A 18 8.27 -6.62 0.45
CA TYR A 18 6.96 -6.06 0.75
C TYR A 18 5.92 -7.12 0.41
N HIS A 19 5.16 -7.56 1.41
CA HIS A 19 4.16 -8.61 1.25
C HIS A 19 2.78 -8.00 0.96
N LEU A 20 2.24 -8.25 -0.23
CA LEU A 20 0.94 -7.74 -0.64
C LEU A 20 -0.19 -8.59 -0.07
N MET A 21 -1.06 -7.95 0.71
CA MET A 21 -2.25 -8.54 1.30
C MET A 21 -3.49 -7.96 0.63
N GLN A 22 -4.06 -8.71 -0.30
CA GLN A 22 -5.23 -8.30 -1.08
C GLN A 22 -6.47 -8.15 -0.20
N GLN A 23 -7.40 -7.27 -0.62
CA GLN A 23 -8.70 -7.04 0.01
C GLN A 23 -8.60 -6.70 1.50
N THR A 24 -7.50 -6.09 1.91
CA THR A 24 -7.19 -5.80 3.31
C THR A 24 -6.55 -4.43 3.42
N GLU A 25 -6.84 -3.72 4.49
CA GLU A 25 -6.18 -2.48 4.87
C GLU A 25 -5.62 -2.55 6.29
N CYS A 26 -4.56 -1.80 6.55
CA CYS A 26 -4.07 -1.48 7.88
C CYS A 26 -4.86 -0.30 8.46
N LYS A 27 -5.27 -0.40 9.73
CA LYS A 27 -5.69 0.76 10.53
C LYS A 27 -4.62 1.08 11.56
N GLY A 28 -4.41 2.37 11.82
CA GLY A 28 -3.35 2.85 12.70
C GLY A 28 -3.09 4.33 12.51
N GLY A 29 -1.84 4.75 12.73
CA GLY A 29 -1.43 6.14 12.57
C GLY A 29 -0.96 6.42 11.15
N LYS A 30 -1.83 7.00 10.31
CA LYS A 30 -1.44 7.53 9.00
C LYS A 30 -0.57 8.77 9.17
N ILE A 31 0.56 8.82 8.48
CA ILE A 31 1.48 9.97 8.49
C ILE A 31 1.60 10.67 7.15
N TYR A 32 1.19 10.02 6.07
CA TYR A 32 1.23 10.61 4.74
C TYR A 32 0.23 9.92 3.81
N GLU A 33 -0.18 10.63 2.78
CA GLU A 33 -1.04 10.12 1.72
C GLU A 33 -0.53 10.63 0.38
N ILE A 34 -0.56 9.76 -0.62
CA ILE A 34 -0.22 10.09 -2.01
C ILE A 34 -1.43 9.73 -2.86
N ASN A 35 -1.92 10.71 -3.62
CA ASN A 35 -3.03 10.56 -4.54
C ASN A 35 -2.51 10.42 -5.97
N ASP A 36 -3.31 9.80 -6.85
CA ASP A 36 -3.01 9.63 -8.29
C ASP A 36 -1.68 8.95 -8.58
N VAL A 37 -1.37 7.91 -7.82
CA VAL A 37 -0.15 7.12 -7.99
C VAL A 37 -0.31 6.20 -9.21
N GLN A 38 0.68 6.20 -10.10
CA GLN A 38 0.70 5.31 -11.28
C GLN A 38 1.26 3.92 -10.97
N ASP A 39 2.18 3.83 -10.01
CA ASP A 39 2.85 2.60 -9.60
C ASP A 39 3.11 2.58 -8.08
N ILE A 40 2.96 1.40 -7.48
CA ILE A 40 3.15 1.15 -6.04
C ILE A 40 4.57 1.48 -5.56
N ASP A 41 5.56 1.51 -6.45
CA ASP A 41 6.94 1.85 -6.10
C ASP A 41 7.11 3.25 -5.50
N GLU A 42 6.28 4.22 -5.92
CA GLU A 42 6.25 5.56 -5.30
C GLU A 42 5.81 5.48 -3.82
N CYS A 43 4.79 4.67 -3.54
CA CYS A 43 4.28 4.46 -2.19
C CYS A 43 5.31 3.78 -1.28
N LYS A 44 6.02 2.77 -1.80
CA LYS A 44 7.07 2.07 -1.06
C LYS A 44 8.26 3.00 -0.80
N ALA A 45 8.70 3.76 -1.79
CA ALA A 45 9.77 4.74 -1.62
C ALA A 45 9.40 5.80 -0.57
N ALA A 46 8.16 6.29 -0.58
CA ALA A 46 7.67 7.22 0.43
C ALA A 46 7.66 6.58 1.83
N CYS A 47 7.19 5.34 1.96
CA CYS A 47 7.25 4.59 3.22
C CYS A 47 8.67 4.47 3.76
N LEU A 48 9.63 4.09 2.91
CA LEU A 48 11.04 3.98 3.29
C LEU A 48 11.61 5.31 3.77
N SER A 49 11.34 6.40 3.04
CA SER A 49 11.83 7.73 3.40
C SER A 49 11.27 8.25 4.73
N LYS A 50 10.07 7.77 5.13
CA LYS A 50 9.37 8.18 6.35
C LYS A 50 9.46 7.16 7.48
N ASN A 51 10.26 6.10 7.30
CA ASN A 51 10.38 4.99 8.25
C ASN A 51 9.01 4.42 8.67
N CYS A 52 8.15 4.15 7.70
CA CYS A 52 6.80 3.66 7.95
C CYS A 52 6.78 2.16 8.28
N GLN A 53 5.70 1.70 8.92
CA GLN A 53 5.47 0.29 9.22
C GLN A 53 4.69 -0.43 8.11
N ALA A 54 3.76 0.26 7.44
CA ALA A 54 2.95 -0.34 6.39
C ALA A 54 2.43 0.70 5.39
N VAL A 55 2.01 0.23 4.22
CA VAL A 55 1.36 1.04 3.19
C VAL A 55 0.01 0.44 2.86
N ASN A 56 -1.06 1.22 2.90
CA ASN A 56 -2.32 0.84 2.24
C ASN A 56 -2.29 1.35 0.80
N LEU A 57 -2.71 0.54 -0.15
CA LEU A 57 -2.88 0.86 -1.55
C LEU A 57 -4.36 0.67 -1.91
N TYR A 58 -4.99 1.72 -2.39
CA TYR A 58 -6.39 1.75 -2.78
C TYR A 58 -6.50 2.01 -4.28
N GLN A 59 -7.32 1.24 -4.99
CA GLN A 59 -7.69 1.56 -6.36
C GLN A 59 -8.90 2.49 -6.33
N ILE A 60 -8.72 3.73 -6.79
CA ILE A 60 -9.74 4.79 -6.78
C ILE A 60 -10.35 5.04 -8.17
N GLY A 61 -9.75 4.45 -9.22
CA GLY A 61 -10.25 4.44 -10.59
C GLY A 61 -9.67 3.28 -11.38
N GLU A 62 -9.99 3.16 -12.68
CA GLU A 62 -9.49 2.04 -13.50
C GLU A 62 -7.95 1.98 -13.54
N PHE A 63 -7.31 3.15 -13.55
CA PHE A 63 -5.85 3.31 -13.55
C PHE A 63 -5.34 4.28 -12.50
N GLN A 64 -6.19 4.69 -11.56
CA GLN A 64 -5.83 5.62 -10.49
C GLN A 64 -5.73 4.88 -9.16
N PHE A 65 -4.60 5.07 -8.48
CA PHE A 65 -4.36 4.53 -7.16
C PHE A 65 -4.08 5.65 -6.17
N LYS A 66 -4.40 5.36 -4.91
CA LYS A 66 -4.04 6.17 -3.76
C LYS A 66 -3.27 5.28 -2.80
N CYS A 67 -2.30 5.83 -2.08
CA CYS A 67 -1.72 5.11 -0.96
C CYS A 67 -1.64 5.93 0.32
N GLU A 68 -1.79 5.23 1.43
CA GLU A 68 -1.63 5.77 2.77
C GLU A 68 -0.39 5.16 3.41
N ILE A 69 0.48 6.01 3.93
CA ILE A 69 1.71 5.64 4.62
C ILE A 69 1.44 5.60 6.12
N MET A 70 1.61 4.44 6.72
CA MET A 70 1.27 4.18 8.11
C MET A 70 2.53 4.16 8.97
N ALA A 71 2.66 5.07 9.94
CA ALA A 71 3.75 5.04 10.91
C ALA A 71 3.68 3.82 11.83
N TYR A 72 2.46 3.44 12.21
CA TYR A 72 2.22 2.23 12.99
C TYR A 72 0.89 1.57 12.61
N VAL A 73 0.81 0.25 12.80
CA VAL A 73 -0.38 -0.56 12.57
C VAL A 73 -0.98 -1.02 13.90
N ARG A 74 -2.28 -0.78 14.10
CA ARG A 74 -3.07 -1.29 15.23
C ARG A 74 -3.87 -2.55 14.89
N GLY A 75 -4.21 -2.73 13.62
CA GLY A 75 -4.96 -3.89 13.16
C GLY A 75 -5.10 -3.93 11.66
N TYR A 76 -5.56 -5.08 11.17
CA TYR A 76 -5.80 -5.37 9.77
C TYR A 76 -7.28 -5.67 9.58
N TYR A 77 -7.89 -5.04 8.58
CA TYR A 77 -9.33 -5.08 8.37
C TYR A 77 -9.65 -5.39 6.91
N PRO A 78 -10.69 -6.20 6.64
CA PRO A 78 -11.15 -6.42 5.27
C PRO A 78 -11.55 -5.10 4.61
N ALA A 79 -11.04 -4.84 3.41
CA ALA A 79 -11.34 -3.63 2.65
C ALA A 79 -11.41 -3.94 1.15
N GLN A 80 -12.55 -3.64 0.53
CA GLN A 80 -12.74 -3.84 -0.90
C GLN A 80 -11.95 -2.78 -1.69
N GLY A 81 -11.24 -3.21 -2.73
CA GLY A 81 -10.41 -2.31 -3.55
C GLY A 81 -9.15 -1.80 -2.84
N ALA A 82 -8.78 -2.39 -1.71
CA ALA A 82 -7.56 -2.10 -0.97
C ALA A 82 -6.63 -3.32 -0.95
N ALA A 83 -5.33 -3.07 -0.91
CA ALA A 83 -4.33 -4.03 -0.48
C ALA A 83 -3.30 -3.31 0.38
N TYR A 84 -2.69 -3.97 1.35
CA TYR A 84 -1.58 -3.36 2.08
C TYR A 84 -0.28 -4.13 1.88
N THR A 85 0.84 -3.45 2.12
CA THR A 85 2.16 -4.06 2.16
C THR A 85 2.87 -3.74 3.46
N ASN A 86 3.49 -4.75 4.07
CA ASN A 86 4.42 -4.63 5.21
C ASN A 86 5.79 -5.23 4.89
#